data_AF-A0A7D5W255-F1
#
_entry.id   AF-A0A7D5W255-F1
#
_cell.length_a   1.000
_cell.length_b   1.000
_cell.length_c   1.000
_cell.angle_alpha   90.00
_cell.angle_beta   90.00
_cell.angle_gamma   90.00
#
_symmetry.space_group_name_H-M   'P 1'
#
loop_
_entity.id
_entity.type
_entity.pdbx_description
1 polymer ?
#
loop_
_entity_poly.entity_id
_entity_poly.type
_entity_poly.pdbx_seq_one_letter_code
_entity_poly.pdbx_strand_id
1 'polypeptide(L)'
;MDTNKMRDISRERFEKFALSSEGGLFAGHLAKGEDGEYLNYAAQCYWLFWQASREAVVIDLTQAKIPGGGYLEDQDAIAAIEAHGLKVAP
;
A
#
# COMPACT_ATOMS: atom_id res chain seq x y z
N MET A 1 2.99 0.13 -15.89
CA MET A 1 2.22 -0.68 -14.94
C MET A 1 0.88 -0.01 -14.69
N ASP A 2 -0.21 -0.77 -14.66
CA ASP A 2 -1.59 -0.25 -14.58
C ASP A 2 -1.86 0.26 -13.15
N THR A 3 -1.65 1.57 -12.93
CA THR A 3 -1.73 2.21 -11.60
C THR A 3 -3.09 2.03 -10.92
N ASN A 4 -4.13 1.73 -11.69
CA ASN A 4 -5.45 1.43 -11.18
C ASN A 4 -5.47 0.11 -10.40
N LYS A 5 -4.79 -0.95 -10.88
CA LYS A 5 -4.75 -2.25 -10.17
C LYS A 5 -4.00 -2.18 -8.83
N MET A 6 -2.95 -1.36 -8.73
CA MET A 6 -2.24 -1.14 -7.45
C MET A 6 -3.08 -0.38 -6.44
N ARG A 7 -3.89 0.59 -6.91
CA ARG A 7 -4.82 1.35 -6.08
C ARG A 7 -5.85 0.41 -5.44
N ASP A 8 -6.30 -0.59 -6.18
CA ASP A 8 -7.29 -1.56 -5.71
C ASP A 8 -6.75 -2.48 -4.60
N ILE A 9 -5.55 -3.05 -4.77
CA ILE A 9 -4.97 -3.96 -3.76
C ILE A 9 -4.63 -3.23 -2.45
N SER A 10 -4.07 -2.01 -2.54
CA SER A 10 -3.75 -1.22 -1.34
C SER A 10 -5.01 -0.84 -0.56
N ARG A 11 -6.08 -0.51 -1.29
CA ARG A 11 -7.36 -0.14 -0.72
C ARG A 11 -8.08 -1.33 -0.08
N GLU A 12 -8.09 -2.50 -0.71
CA GLU A 12 -8.65 -3.72 -0.12
C GLU A 12 -7.98 -4.06 1.22
N ARG A 13 -6.65 -3.95 1.28
CA ARG A 13 -5.88 -4.17 2.53
C ARG A 13 -6.25 -3.18 3.62
N PHE A 14 -6.39 -1.91 3.24
CA PHE A 14 -6.85 -0.86 4.15
C PHE A 14 -8.25 -1.18 4.69
N GLU A 15 -9.21 -1.50 3.83
CA GLU A 15 -10.60 -1.77 4.25
C GLU A 15 -10.67 -2.98 5.17
N LYS A 16 -9.89 -4.03 4.90
CA LYS A 16 -9.78 -5.19 5.77
C LYS A 16 -9.22 -4.83 7.16
N PHE A 17 -8.19 -3.98 7.23
CA PHE A 17 -7.67 -3.48 8.50
C PHE A 17 -8.69 -2.59 9.20
N ALA A 18 -9.30 -1.64 8.49
CA ALA A 18 -10.27 -0.71 9.06
C ALA A 18 -11.47 -1.43 9.71
N LEU A 19 -11.91 -2.54 9.12
CA LEU A 19 -12.99 -3.39 9.64
C LEU A 19 -12.56 -4.40 10.71
N SER A 20 -11.27 -4.51 11.02
CA SER A 20 -10.79 -5.39 12.09
C SER A 20 -11.05 -4.79 13.47
N SER A 21 -10.86 -5.58 14.52
CA SER A 21 -10.92 -5.11 15.91
C SER A 21 -9.96 -3.96 16.20
N GLU A 22 -8.81 -3.95 15.54
CA GLU A 22 -7.77 -2.94 15.68
C GLU A 22 -8.10 -1.66 14.90
N GLY A 23 -8.72 -1.79 13.72
CA GLY A 23 -9.17 -0.65 12.92
C GLY A 23 -10.44 0.01 13.48
N GLY A 24 -11.34 -0.75 14.09
CA GLY A 24 -12.48 -0.22 14.84
C GLY A 24 -13.56 0.49 14.02
N LEU A 25 -13.49 0.45 12.68
CA LEU A 25 -14.57 0.90 11.81
C LEU A 25 -15.54 -0.25 11.51
N PHE A 26 -16.75 0.11 11.12
CA PHE A 26 -17.76 -0.85 10.64
C PHE A 26 -18.17 -0.51 9.21
N ALA A 27 -18.80 -1.44 8.50
CA ALA A 27 -19.07 -1.32 7.06
C ALA A 27 -19.73 0.00 6.62
N GLY A 28 -20.65 0.56 7.42
CA GLY A 28 -21.29 1.86 7.16
C GLY A 28 -20.33 3.06 7.15
N HIS A 29 -19.14 2.96 7.74
CA HIS A 29 -18.10 3.97 7.63
C HIS A 29 -17.41 3.97 6.26
N LEU A 30 -17.45 2.86 5.51
CA LEU A 30 -16.70 2.70 4.26
C LEU A 30 -17.51 3.11 3.01
N ALA A 31 -18.64 3.79 3.19
CA ALA A 31 -19.40 4.37 2.09
C ALA A 31 -18.54 5.38 1.31
N LYS A 32 -18.54 5.25 -0.03
CA LYS A 32 -17.73 6.08 -0.92
C LYS A 32 -18.59 7.03 -1.74
N GLY A 33 -18.05 8.19 -2.07
CA GLY A 33 -18.62 9.11 -3.05
C GLY A 33 -18.37 8.64 -4.48
N GLU A 34 -18.88 9.40 -5.45
CA GLU A 34 -18.64 9.16 -6.88
C GLU A 34 -17.16 9.34 -7.27
N ASP A 35 -16.42 10.14 -6.49
CA ASP A 35 -14.97 10.33 -6.62
C ASP A 35 -14.14 9.15 -6.08
N GLY A 36 -14.81 8.19 -5.43
CA GLY A 36 -14.17 7.03 -4.80
C GLY A 36 -13.56 7.31 -3.43
N GLU A 37 -13.69 8.52 -2.88
CA GLU A 37 -13.23 8.84 -1.52
C GLU A 37 -14.28 8.44 -0.47
N TYR A 38 -13.85 8.25 0.78
CA TYR A 38 -14.78 7.88 1.84
C TYR A 38 -15.60 9.09 2.29
N LEU A 39 -16.92 8.92 2.34
CA LEU A 39 -17.85 9.96 2.80
C LEU A 39 -17.73 10.21 4.31
N ASN A 40 -17.36 9.17 5.06
CA ASN A 40 -17.14 9.30 6.49
C ASN A 40 -15.73 9.88 6.76
N TYR A 41 -15.69 10.93 7.58
CA TYR A 41 -14.44 11.63 7.90
C TYR A 41 -13.39 10.73 8.58
N ALA A 42 -13.78 9.87 9.52
CA ALA A 42 -12.84 8.99 10.20
C ALA A 42 -12.22 7.96 9.24
N ALA A 43 -13.05 7.37 8.37
CA ALA A 43 -12.58 6.46 7.32
C ALA A 43 -11.62 7.17 6.35
N GLN A 44 -11.94 8.41 5.96
CA GLN A 44 -11.08 9.20 5.08
C GLN A 44 -9.74 9.55 5.74
N CYS A 45 -9.73 9.96 7.01
CA CYS A 45 -8.49 10.22 7.74
C CYS A 45 -7.63 8.95 7.85
N TYR A 46 -8.25 7.81 8.18
CA TYR A 46 -7.54 6.54 8.30
C TYR A 46 -6.92 6.12 6.96
N TRP A 47 -7.63 6.32 5.86
CA TRP A 47 -7.13 6.06 4.51
C TRP A 47 -5.92 6.93 4.17
N LEU A 48 -5.98 8.23 4.45
CA LEU A 48 -4.87 9.16 4.20
C LEU A 48 -3.64 8.80 5.03
N PHE A 49 -3.82 8.48 6.32
CA PHE A 49 -2.71 8.04 7.17
C PHE A 49 -2.14 6.69 6.75
N TRP A 50 -2.98 5.76 6.30
CA TRP A 50 -2.54 4.50 5.72
C TRP A 50 -1.63 4.73 4.51
N GLN A 51 -2.05 5.57 3.56
CA GLN A 51 -1.22 5.93 2.40
C GLN A 51 0.11 6.55 2.83
N ALA A 52 0.08 7.56 3.71
CA ALA A 52 1.28 8.24 4.19
C ALA A 52 2.27 7.28 4.88
N SER A 53 1.78 6.35 5.71
CA SER A 53 2.62 5.36 6.39
C SER A 53 3.37 4.44 5.41
N ARG A 54 2.74 4.06 4.30
CA ARG A 54 3.35 3.18 3.29
C ARG A 54 4.31 3.95 2.38
N GLU A 55 4.01 5.22 2.12
CA GLU A 55 4.93 6.11 1.41
C GLU A 55 6.21 6.41 2.18
N ALA A 56 6.20 6.30 3.52
CA ALA A 56 7.38 6.49 4.36
C ALA A 56 8.31 5.27 4.37
N VAL A 57 7.82 4.07 4.01
CA VAL A 57 8.62 2.85 3.99
C VAL A 57 9.31 2.70 2.64
N VAL A 58 10.65 2.70 2.67
CA VAL A 58 11.50 2.44 1.51
C VAL A 58 12.30 1.16 1.77
N ILE A 59 12.21 0.20 0.85
CA ILE A 59 13.04 -1.00 0.85
C ILE A 59 14.33 -0.66 0.11
N ASP A 60 15.45 -0.69 0.81
CA ASP A 60 16.79 -0.51 0.23
C ASP A 60 17.34 -1.86 -0.25
N LEU A 61 17.49 -2.01 -1.57
CA LEU A 61 18.04 -3.22 -2.18
C LEU A 61 19.53 -3.11 -2.52
N THR A 62 20.15 -1.93 -2.38
CA THR A 62 21.59 -1.71 -2.68
C THR A 62 22.51 -2.60 -1.83
N GLN A 63 22.04 -3.00 -0.65
CA GLN A 63 22.77 -3.86 0.28
C GLN A 63 22.34 -5.32 0.21
N ALA A 64 21.33 -5.65 -0.59
CA ALA A 64 20.76 -6.99 -0.69
C ALA A 64 21.58 -7.85 -1.67
N LYS A 65 22.61 -8.54 -1.13
CA LYS A 65 23.45 -9.48 -1.89
C LYS A 65 22.77 -10.84 -2.02
N ILE A 66 22.84 -11.42 -3.22
CA ILE A 66 22.32 -12.77 -3.49
C ILE A 66 23.43 -13.79 -3.20
N PRO A 67 23.15 -14.91 -2.49
CA PRO A 67 24.09 -16.01 -2.37
C PRO A 67 24.45 -16.56 -3.76
N GLY A 68 25.74 -16.51 -4.13
CA GLY A 68 26.22 -16.88 -5.48
C GLY A 68 26.69 -15.71 -6.33
N GLY A 69 26.53 -14.47 -5.87
CA GLY A 69 27.01 -13.25 -6.54
C GLY A 69 25.87 -12.43 -7.19
N GLY A 70 26.09 -11.14 -7.34
CA GLY A 70 25.08 -10.17 -7.81
C GLY A 70 24.30 -9.47 -6.69
N TYR A 71 23.47 -8.52 -7.09
CA TYR A 71 22.57 -7.75 -6.22
C TYR A 71 21.11 -8.03 -6.60
N LEU A 72 20.21 -7.88 -5.63
CA LEU A 72 18.75 -8.01 -5.80
C LEU A 72 18.12 -6.81 -6.54
N GLU A 73 18.93 -5.98 -7.20
CA GLU A 73 18.54 -4.84 -8.05
C GLU A 73 17.89 -5.27 -9.38
N ASP A 74 17.43 -6.52 -9.47
CA ASP A 74 16.69 -7.03 -10.61
C ASP A 74 15.38 -6.24 -10.80
N GLN A 75 15.15 -5.75 -12.02
CA GLN A 75 14.02 -4.87 -12.33
C GLN A 75 12.67 -5.56 -12.10
N ASP A 76 12.56 -6.87 -12.28
CA ASP A 76 11.33 -7.61 -12.03
C ASP A 76 11.05 -7.72 -10.53
N ALA A 77 12.10 -7.87 -9.70
CA ALA A 77 11.98 -7.86 -8.25
C ALA A 77 11.53 -6.49 -7.72
N ILE A 78 12.13 -5.40 -8.22
CA ILE A 78 11.74 -4.03 -7.89
C ILE A 78 10.27 -3.80 -8.26
N ALA A 79 9.87 -4.10 -9.50
CA ALA A 79 8.51 -3.93 -9.97
C ALA A 79 7.48 -4.74 -9.16
N ALA A 80 7.83 -5.96 -8.74
CA ALA A 80 6.97 -6.78 -7.90
C ALA A 80 6.75 -6.19 -6.49
N ILE A 81 7.79 -5.59 -5.90
CA ILE A 81 7.71 -4.91 -4.60
C ILE A 81 6.87 -3.63 -4.73
N GLU A 82 7.12 -2.83 -5.76
CA GLU A 82 6.35 -1.60 -6.03
C GLU A 82 4.87 -1.90 -6.29
N ALA A 83 4.55 -3.00 -6.95
CA ALA A 83 3.18 -3.47 -7.16
C ALA A 83 2.39 -3.70 -5.84
N HIS A 84 3.10 -3.83 -4.72
CA HIS A 84 2.52 -3.99 -3.38
C HIS A 84 2.45 -2.65 -2.59
N GLY A 85 2.68 -1.53 -3.28
CA GLY A 85 2.58 -0.18 -2.73
C GLY A 85 3.71 0.15 -1.75
N LEU A 86 4.91 -0.39 -1.99
CA LEU A 86 6.13 -0.08 -1.24
C LEU A 86 7.11 0.63 -2.15
N LYS A 87 7.87 1.59 -1.63
CA LYS A 87 8.93 2.25 -2.40
C LYS A 87 10.20 1.40 -2.33
N VAL A 88 10.99 1.39 -3.39
CA VAL A 88 12.28 0.71 -3.44
C VAL A 88 13.38 1.73 -3.74
N ALA A 89 14.48 1.67 -3.00
CA ALA A 89 15.73 2.34 -3.35
C ALA A 89 16.61 1.30 -4.09
N PRO A 90 16.78 1.44 -5.42
CA PRO A 90 17.65 0.60 -6.21
C PRO A 90 19.12 0.86 -5.90
#